data_AF-A0A1Y3QSV6-F1
#
_entry.id   AF-A0A1Y3QSV6-F1
#
_cell.length_a   1.000
_cell.length_b   1.000
_cell.length_c   1.000
_cell.angle_alpha   90.00
_cell.angle_beta   90.00
_cell.angle_gamma   90.00
#
_symmetry.space_group_name_H-M   'P 1'
#
loop_
_entity.id
_entity.type
_entity.pdbx_description
1 polymer ?
#
loop_
_entity_poly.entity_id
_entity_poly.type
_entity_poly.pdbx_seq_one_letter_code
_entity_poly.pdbx_strand_id
1 'polypeptide(L)'
;MNVQTAAFTCRRCGRPLRDPESIQRGIGPVCAGYEAAWQLTQADGGESTIAVTVNDAQAHPTALKHIVCHSPTGMEWGYAGSGPADLALSILAHYLGEEDAVERYLHSSNWVHMEQPVAIRLHHEFKDQFISHWGNSWRITGEQIASWLAYHGIEAPVRDVVYEGRRAL
;
A
#
# COMPACT_ATOMS: atom_id res chain seq x y z
N MET A 1 -21.61 -36.27 -21.81
CA MET A 1 -21.94 -34.83 -21.77
C MET A 1 -20.95 -34.17 -20.83
N ASN A 2 -20.02 -33.37 -21.35
CA ASN A 2 -19.06 -32.65 -20.51
C ASN A 2 -19.79 -31.53 -19.78
N VAL A 3 -19.93 -31.64 -18.46
CA VAL A 3 -20.40 -30.54 -17.62
C VAL A 3 -19.25 -29.55 -17.53
N GLN A 4 -19.32 -28.47 -18.32
CA GLN A 4 -18.44 -27.32 -18.12
C GLN A 4 -18.76 -26.72 -16.75
N THR A 5 -17.92 -26.97 -15.76
CA THR A 5 -17.98 -26.27 -14.48
C THR A 5 -17.65 -24.81 -14.74
N ALA A 6 -18.63 -23.91 -14.59
CA ALA A 6 -18.38 -22.48 -14.70
C ALA A 6 -17.31 -22.08 -13.68
N ALA A 7 -16.18 -21.52 -14.14
CA ALA A 7 -15.16 -20.99 -13.27
C ALA A 7 -15.67 -19.68 -12.66
N PHE A 8 -16.15 -19.74 -11.42
CA PHE A 8 -16.53 -18.54 -10.68
C PHE A 8 -15.26 -17.79 -10.28
N THR A 9 -15.19 -16.51 -10.62
CA THR A 9 -14.06 -15.63 -10.28
C THR A 9 -14.52 -14.44 -9.45
N CYS A 10 -13.62 -13.94 -8.61
CA CYS A 10 -13.84 -12.76 -7.81
C CYS A 10 -14.03 -11.55 -8.73
N ARG A 11 -15.17 -10.87 -8.66
CA ARG A 11 -15.46 -9.68 -9.47
C ARG A 11 -14.45 -8.53 -9.29
N ARG A 12 -13.72 -8.50 -8.17
CA ARG A 12 -12.73 -7.47 -7.83
C ARG A 12 -11.31 -7.81 -8.27
N CYS A 13 -10.85 -9.05 -8.06
CA CYS A 13 -9.45 -9.42 -8.29
C CYS A 13 -9.24 -10.55 -9.31
N GLY A 14 -10.32 -11.05 -9.91
CA GLY A 14 -10.27 -12.11 -10.94
C GLY A 14 -9.90 -13.51 -10.43
N ARG A 15 -9.50 -13.67 -9.15
CA ARG A 15 -9.11 -14.98 -8.60
C ARG A 15 -10.27 -15.98 -8.54
N PRO A 16 -10.04 -17.28 -8.78
CA PRO A 16 -11.08 -18.30 -8.68
C PRO A 16 -11.70 -18.38 -7.28
N LEU A 17 -13.02 -18.44 -7.23
CA LEU A 17 -13.81 -18.64 -6.02
C LEU A 17 -14.14 -20.12 -5.86
N ARG A 18 -13.85 -20.66 -4.68
CA ARG A 18 -14.04 -22.08 -4.36
C ARG A 18 -15.04 -22.31 -3.23
N ASP A 19 -15.21 -21.31 -2.39
CA ASP A 19 -16.16 -21.31 -1.29
C ASP A 19 -17.57 -20.90 -1.78
N PRO A 20 -18.63 -21.66 -1.46
CA PRO A 20 -19.99 -21.39 -1.91
C PRO A 20 -20.51 -19.99 -1.55
N GLU A 21 -20.19 -19.47 -0.35
CA GLU A 21 -20.64 -18.14 0.07
C GLU A 21 -19.99 -17.05 -0.79
N SER A 22 -18.71 -17.21 -1.08
CA SER A 22 -17.95 -16.31 -1.95
C SER A 22 -18.43 -16.38 -3.40
N ILE A 23 -18.73 -17.57 -3.90
CA ILE A 23 -19.34 -17.79 -5.23
C ILE A 23 -20.69 -17.08 -5.31
N GLN A 24 -21.55 -17.26 -4.31
CA GLN A 24 -22.85 -16.61 -4.23
C GLN A 24 -22.74 -15.09 -4.18
N ARG A 25 -21.76 -14.56 -3.44
CA ARG A 25 -21.49 -13.12 -3.35
C ARG A 25 -20.79 -12.56 -4.61
N GLY A 26 -20.21 -13.43 -5.44
CA GLY A 26 -19.41 -13.07 -6.61
C GLY A 26 -18.07 -12.37 -6.27
N ILE A 27 -17.65 -12.41 -5.01
CA ILE A 27 -16.46 -11.72 -4.51
C ILE A 27 -15.85 -12.50 -3.34
N GLY A 28 -14.53 -12.68 -3.38
CA GLY A 28 -13.80 -13.42 -2.35
C GLY A 28 -13.90 -12.74 -0.99
N PRO A 29 -13.75 -13.48 0.12
CA PRO A 29 -14.04 -12.97 1.47
C PRO A 29 -13.15 -11.77 1.83
N VAL A 30 -11.88 -11.81 1.41
CA VAL A 30 -10.96 -10.68 1.56
C VAL A 30 -11.43 -9.47 0.73
N CYS A 31 -11.78 -9.67 -0.55
CA CYS A 31 -12.32 -8.64 -1.45
C CYS A 31 -13.67 -8.06 -0.98
N ALA A 32 -14.50 -8.87 -0.33
CA ALA A 32 -15.75 -8.44 0.29
C ALA A 32 -15.49 -7.54 1.50
N GLY A 33 -14.55 -7.94 2.38
CA GLY A 33 -14.08 -7.08 3.47
C GLY A 33 -13.51 -5.76 2.97
N TYR A 34 -12.76 -5.79 1.85
CA TYR A 34 -12.27 -4.58 1.20
C TYR A 34 -13.40 -3.66 0.66
N GLU A 35 -14.49 -4.19 0.11
CA GLU A 35 -15.64 -3.37 -0.36
C GLU A 35 -16.43 -2.78 0.81
N ALA A 36 -16.65 -3.56 1.87
CA ALA A 36 -17.35 -3.12 3.06
C ALA A 36 -16.60 -1.99 3.80
N ALA A 37 -15.27 -2.11 3.93
CA ALA A 37 -14.44 -1.06 4.51
C ALA A 37 -14.50 0.25 3.68
N TRP A 38 -14.47 0.16 2.35
CA TRP A 38 -14.56 1.31 1.43
C TRP A 38 -15.90 2.04 1.45
N GLN A 39 -16.99 1.34 1.76
CA GLN A 39 -18.31 1.95 1.91
C GLN A 39 -18.46 2.67 3.26
N LEU A 40 -17.80 2.20 4.31
CA LEU A 40 -17.78 2.85 5.61
C LEU A 40 -16.93 4.13 5.61
N THR A 41 -15.77 4.13 4.95
CA THR A 41 -14.89 5.31 4.86
C THR A 41 -15.43 6.44 3.96
N GLN A 42 -16.40 6.15 3.08
CA GLN A 42 -17.06 7.17 2.24
C GLN A 42 -18.39 7.69 2.83
N ALA A 43 -18.98 6.98 3.79
CA ALA A 43 -20.21 7.41 4.46
C ALA A 43 -19.91 8.44 5.57
N ASP A 44 -18.73 8.34 6.18
CA ASP A 44 -18.29 9.25 7.22
C ASP A 44 -17.34 10.29 6.60
N GLY A 45 -17.87 11.47 6.28
CA GLY A 45 -17.06 12.67 6.01
C GLY A 45 -16.29 13.17 7.24
N GLY A 46 -15.76 12.26 8.05
CA GLY A 46 -14.97 12.54 9.25
C GLY A 46 -13.50 12.56 8.90
N GLU A 47 -12.84 13.67 9.25
CA GLU A 47 -11.39 13.84 9.30
C GLU A 47 -10.69 12.56 9.78
N SER A 48 -9.96 11.88 8.90
CA SER A 48 -9.04 10.83 9.34
C SER A 48 -7.91 11.49 10.12
N THR A 49 -7.88 11.24 11.44
CA THR A 49 -6.89 11.74 12.43
C THR A 49 -5.44 11.33 12.17
N ILE A 50 -5.16 10.68 11.03
CA ILE A 50 -3.85 10.22 10.58
C ILE A 50 -3.53 10.96 9.27
N ALA A 51 -2.82 12.06 9.39
CA ALA A 51 -2.28 12.78 8.23
C ALA A 51 -0.85 12.30 7.98
N VAL A 52 -0.65 11.52 6.90
CA VAL A 52 0.68 11.32 6.32
C VAL A 52 0.84 12.30 5.18
N THR A 53 1.71 13.28 5.36
CA THR A 53 1.93 14.33 4.38
C THR A 53 3.27 14.15 3.69
N VAL A 54 3.29 14.44 2.39
CA VAL A 54 4.50 14.57 1.59
C VAL A 54 4.68 16.03 1.21
N ASN A 55 5.90 16.55 1.43
CA ASN A 55 6.28 17.91 1.06
C ASN A 55 7.43 17.82 0.06
N ASP A 56 7.10 17.92 -1.22
CA ASP A 56 8.08 18.19 -2.27
C ASP A 56 8.41 19.69 -2.20
N ALA A 57 9.69 20.06 -2.18
CA ALA A 57 10.23 21.37 -1.81
C ALA A 57 9.69 22.63 -2.54
N GLN A 58 8.69 22.48 -3.40
CA GLN A 58 8.05 23.52 -4.20
C GLN A 58 6.51 23.50 -4.11
N ALA A 59 5.92 22.60 -3.31
CA ALA A 59 4.48 22.42 -3.19
C ALA A 59 4.00 22.51 -1.73
N HIS A 60 2.71 22.80 -1.54
CA HIS A 60 2.07 22.63 -0.24
C HIS A 60 2.10 21.14 0.17
N PRO A 61 2.24 20.81 1.47
CA PRO A 61 2.16 19.42 1.92
C PRO A 61 0.87 18.76 1.42
N THR A 62 1.00 17.67 0.67
CA THR A 62 -0.13 16.88 0.16
C THR A 62 -0.26 15.58 0.92
N ALA A 63 -1.44 14.97 0.93
CA ALA A 63 -1.61 13.65 1.51
C ALA A 63 -0.88 12.60 0.67
N LEU A 64 -0.12 11.70 1.31
CA LEU A 64 0.52 10.58 0.63
C LEU A 64 -0.55 9.62 0.09
N LYS A 65 -0.42 9.23 -1.19
CA LYS A 65 -1.28 8.23 -1.81
C LYS A 65 -1.10 6.88 -1.11
N HIS A 66 -2.18 6.33 -0.54
CA HIS A 66 -2.16 5.00 0.07
C HIS A 66 -2.24 3.92 -1.02
N ILE A 67 -1.17 3.14 -1.16
CA ILE A 67 -1.16 1.91 -1.94
C ILE A 67 -1.65 0.76 -1.06
N VAL A 68 -2.83 0.25 -1.39
CA VAL A 68 -3.50 -0.81 -0.63
C VAL A 68 -2.98 -2.18 -1.05
N CYS A 69 -2.12 -2.79 -0.23
CA CYS A 69 -1.63 -4.16 -0.43
C CYS A 69 -2.25 -5.12 0.61
N HIS A 70 -2.20 -4.71 1.89
CA HIS A 70 -2.59 -5.55 3.02
C HIS A 70 -3.66 -4.93 3.92
N SER A 71 -3.72 -3.60 4.03
CA SER A 71 -4.55 -2.88 5.01
C SER A 71 -5.61 -2.03 4.30
N PRO A 72 -6.88 -2.49 4.19
CA PRO A 72 -7.96 -1.66 3.67
C PRO A 72 -8.24 -0.41 4.49
N THR A 73 -7.90 -0.46 5.79
CA THR A 73 -8.32 0.52 6.79
C THR A 73 -7.40 1.74 6.88
N GLY A 74 -6.29 1.74 6.14
CA GLY A 74 -5.37 2.86 6.05
C GLY A 74 -3.91 2.52 6.37
N MET A 75 -3.08 3.55 6.26
CA MET A 75 -1.67 3.56 6.64
C MET A 75 -1.53 3.78 8.15
N GLU A 76 -0.63 3.01 8.78
CA GLU A 76 -0.37 3.05 10.22
C GLU A 76 1.13 2.94 10.50
N TRP A 77 1.55 3.14 11.76
CA TRP A 77 2.96 2.99 12.18
C TRP A 77 3.08 2.66 13.68
N GLY A 78 4.30 2.36 14.12
CA GLY A 78 4.65 2.12 15.53
C GLY A 78 4.38 0.70 16.04
N TYR A 79 4.12 -0.24 15.14
CA TYR A 79 4.01 -1.67 15.44
C TYR A 79 4.32 -2.50 14.18
N ALA A 80 4.50 -3.81 14.35
CA ALA A 80 4.61 -4.72 13.21
C ALA A 80 3.20 -5.09 12.70
N GLY A 81 2.89 -4.82 11.43
CA GLY A 81 1.60 -5.22 10.85
C GLY A 81 1.35 -4.73 9.43
N SER A 82 0.13 -4.97 8.95
CA SER A 82 -0.31 -4.66 7.59
C SER A 82 -0.40 -3.17 7.28
N GLY A 83 -0.90 -2.34 8.21
CA GLY A 83 -0.97 -0.88 8.01
C GLY A 83 0.42 -0.23 7.89
N PRO A 84 1.40 -0.59 8.74
CA PRO A 84 2.80 -0.22 8.57
C PRO A 84 3.41 -0.71 7.25
N ALA A 85 3.07 -1.93 6.81
CA ALA A 85 3.56 -2.46 5.54
C ALA A 85 3.05 -1.63 4.35
N ASP A 86 1.76 -1.26 4.36
CA ASP A 86 1.17 -0.42 3.32
C ASP A 86 1.75 1.01 3.35
N LEU A 87 2.05 1.57 4.54
CA LEU A 87 2.76 2.85 4.64
C LEU A 87 4.17 2.78 4.03
N ALA A 88 4.92 1.71 4.30
CA ALA A 88 6.24 1.51 3.70
C ALA A 88 6.16 1.40 2.19
N LEU A 89 5.21 0.63 1.68
CA LEU A 89 5.00 0.47 0.24
C LEU A 89 4.63 1.81 -0.41
N SER A 90 3.75 2.58 0.23
CA SER A 90 3.31 3.89 -0.26
C SER A 90 4.45 4.90 -0.31
N ILE A 91 5.29 4.98 0.74
CA ILE A 91 6.46 5.86 0.77
C ILE A 91 7.46 5.47 -0.32
N LEU A 92 7.83 4.18 -0.40
CA LEU A 92 8.83 3.74 -1.37
C LEU A 92 8.34 3.90 -2.81
N ALA A 93 7.08 3.56 -3.09
CA ALA A 93 6.51 3.72 -4.42
C ALA A 93 6.48 5.19 -4.84
N HIS A 94 6.05 6.09 -3.96
CA HIS A 94 6.08 7.52 -4.24
C HIS A 94 7.50 8.05 -4.45
N TYR A 95 8.44 7.64 -3.59
CA TYR A 95 9.82 8.08 -3.67
C TYR A 95 10.49 7.64 -4.98
N LEU A 96 10.24 6.42 -5.42
CA LEU A 96 10.83 5.81 -6.62
C LEU A 96 10.07 6.14 -7.90
N GLY A 97 8.87 6.74 -7.82
CA GLY A 97 8.00 6.94 -8.99
C GLY A 97 7.44 5.63 -9.54
N GLU A 98 7.25 4.65 -8.66
CA GLU A 98 6.81 3.29 -9.00
C GLU A 98 5.31 3.06 -8.71
N GLU A 99 4.52 4.07 -8.36
CA GLU A 99 3.12 3.89 -7.93
C GLU A 99 2.30 3.08 -8.94
N ASP A 100 2.36 3.44 -10.23
CA ASP A 100 1.65 2.73 -11.29
C ASP A 100 2.22 1.31 -11.51
N ALA A 101 3.53 1.14 -11.37
CA ALA A 101 4.17 -0.17 -11.52
C ALA A 101 3.75 -1.11 -10.38
N VAL A 102 3.68 -0.59 -9.16
CA VAL A 102 3.22 -1.28 -7.96
C VAL A 102 1.75 -1.65 -8.07
N GLU A 103 0.87 -0.72 -8.45
CA GLU A 103 -0.56 -1.04 -8.62
C GLU A 103 -0.78 -2.09 -9.69
N ARG A 104 -0.11 -1.94 -10.86
CA ARG A 104 -0.18 -2.96 -11.92
C ARG A 104 0.34 -4.30 -11.43
N TYR A 105 1.44 -4.31 -10.67
CA TYR A 105 1.95 -5.53 -10.06
C TYR A 105 0.84 -6.13 -9.19
N LEU A 106 0.39 -5.44 -8.13
CA LEU A 106 -0.60 -5.89 -7.16
C LEU A 106 -1.93 -6.42 -7.76
N HIS A 107 -2.36 -5.86 -8.89
CA HIS A 107 -3.64 -6.19 -9.52
C HIS A 107 -3.53 -7.10 -10.76
N SER A 108 -2.32 -7.47 -11.19
CA SER A 108 -2.14 -8.36 -12.33
C SER A 108 -2.63 -9.78 -12.01
N SER A 109 -3.20 -10.45 -13.00
CA SER A 109 -3.44 -11.90 -12.94
C SER A 109 -2.27 -12.70 -13.49
N ASN A 110 -1.29 -12.04 -14.12
CA ASN A 110 -0.20 -12.66 -14.88
C ASN A 110 1.18 -12.22 -14.34
N TRP A 111 1.48 -12.65 -13.13
CA TRP A 111 2.69 -12.30 -12.37
C TRP A 111 4.00 -12.83 -12.96
N VAL A 112 3.91 -13.83 -13.84
CA VAL A 112 5.08 -14.60 -14.32
C VAL A 112 5.95 -13.81 -15.32
N HIS A 113 5.45 -12.70 -15.84
CA HIS A 113 6.15 -11.90 -16.86
C HIS A 113 6.40 -10.44 -16.44
N MET A 114 6.12 -10.09 -15.19
CA MET A 114 6.28 -8.72 -14.72
C MET A 114 7.52 -8.61 -13.83
N GLU A 115 8.38 -7.66 -14.17
CA GLU A 115 9.45 -7.25 -13.29
C GLU A 115 8.83 -6.70 -12.00
N GLN A 116 9.35 -7.15 -10.85
CA GLN A 116 8.85 -6.76 -9.54
C GLN A 116 9.40 -5.38 -9.19
N PRO A 117 8.54 -4.37 -8.91
CA PRO A 117 8.97 -3.04 -8.51
C PRO A 117 9.88 -3.07 -7.29
N VAL A 118 10.81 -2.14 -7.18
CA VAL A 118 11.73 -2.05 -6.05
C VAL A 118 10.97 -1.83 -4.74
N ALA A 119 9.93 -1.00 -4.76
CA ALA A 119 9.06 -0.76 -3.61
C ALA A 119 8.43 -2.07 -3.09
N ILE A 120 7.97 -2.96 -3.98
CA ILE A 120 7.45 -4.27 -3.58
C ILE A 120 8.55 -5.11 -2.91
N ARG A 121 9.75 -5.14 -3.48
CA ARG A 121 10.87 -5.94 -2.93
C ARG A 121 11.29 -5.49 -1.53
N LEU A 122 11.29 -4.18 -1.28
CA LEU A 122 11.95 -3.58 -0.12
C LEU A 122 11.02 -3.08 0.98
N HIS A 123 9.70 -2.99 0.75
CA HIS A 123 8.79 -2.39 1.73
C HIS A 123 8.74 -3.10 3.09
N HIS A 124 8.90 -4.43 3.16
CA HIS A 124 8.91 -5.14 4.44
C HIS A 124 10.14 -4.79 5.29
N GLU A 125 11.33 -4.75 4.69
CA GLU A 125 12.57 -4.39 5.39
C GLU A 125 12.55 -2.91 5.82
N PHE A 126 12.08 -2.03 4.93
CA PHE A 126 11.88 -0.62 5.27
C PHE A 126 10.90 -0.42 6.43
N LYS A 127 9.79 -1.16 6.41
CA LYS A 127 8.79 -1.19 7.50
C LYS A 127 9.40 -1.68 8.80
N ASP A 128 10.15 -2.77 8.77
CA ASP A 128 10.76 -3.33 9.98
C ASP A 128 11.81 -2.38 10.55
N GLN A 129 12.63 -1.73 9.71
CA GLN A 129 13.68 -0.82 10.18
C GLN A 129 13.12 0.49 10.73
N PHE A 130 12.20 1.15 10.03
CA PHE A 130 11.73 2.49 10.39
C PHE A 130 10.32 2.49 10.96
N ILE A 131 9.35 2.02 10.16
CA ILE A 131 7.93 2.33 10.37
C ILE A 131 7.36 1.66 11.62
N SER A 132 7.82 0.44 11.91
CA SER A 132 7.37 -0.33 13.08
C SER A 132 7.80 0.31 14.40
N HIS A 133 8.73 1.27 14.38
CA HIS A 133 9.33 1.87 15.58
C HIS A 133 8.97 3.35 15.77
N TRP A 134 8.21 3.95 14.86
CA TRP A 134 7.84 5.37 14.97
C TRP A 134 6.83 5.63 16.09
N GLY A 135 7.01 6.75 16.79
CA GLY A 135 6.09 7.23 17.82
C GLY A 135 4.92 8.03 17.26
N ASN A 136 4.30 8.86 18.10
CA ASN A 136 3.11 9.65 17.71
C ASN A 136 3.36 10.68 16.60
N SER A 137 4.62 11.07 16.41
CA SER A 137 5.06 11.90 15.30
C SER A 137 6.37 11.37 14.73
N TRP A 138 6.54 11.44 13.42
CA TRP A 138 7.76 11.02 12.74
C TRP A 138 8.02 11.87 11.50
N ARG A 139 9.26 11.82 11.03
CA ARG A 139 9.74 12.48 9.82
C ARG A 139 10.82 11.61 9.19
N ILE A 140 10.76 11.46 7.87
CA ILE A 140 11.84 10.85 7.09
C ILE A 140 12.06 11.66 5.80
N THR A 141 13.32 11.98 5.49
CA THR A 141 13.70 12.79 4.33
C THR A 141 14.07 11.92 3.14
N GLY A 142 14.02 12.51 1.94
CA GLY A 142 14.48 11.86 0.73
C GLY A 142 15.95 11.46 0.79
N GLU A 143 16.81 12.26 1.43
CA GLU A 143 18.21 11.91 1.68
C GLU A 143 18.37 10.64 2.53
N GLN A 144 17.57 10.50 3.59
CA GLN A 144 17.56 9.29 4.41
C GLN A 144 17.10 8.07 3.62
N ILE A 145 16.06 8.22 2.78
CA ILE A 145 15.56 7.15 1.92
C ILE A 145 16.60 6.78 0.85
N ALA A 146 17.22 7.76 0.18
CA ALA A 146 18.27 7.52 -0.81
C ALA A 146 19.47 6.79 -0.20
N SER A 147 19.91 7.21 0.98
CA SER A 147 21.02 6.57 1.70
C SER A 147 20.68 5.12 2.06
N TRP A 148 19.45 4.89 2.51
CA TRP A 148 18.96 3.54 2.80
C TRP A 148 18.89 2.67 1.54
N LEU A 149 18.38 3.19 0.43
CA LEU A 149 18.34 2.50 -0.86
C LEU A 149 19.75 2.15 -1.36
N ALA A 150 20.70 3.08 -1.24
CA ALA A 150 22.09 2.85 -1.62
C ALA A 150 22.74 1.73 -0.80
N TYR A 151 22.44 1.62 0.50
CA TYR A 151 22.88 0.49 1.34
C TYR A 151 22.32 -0.86 0.85
N HIS A 152 21.13 -0.86 0.23
CA HIS A 152 20.52 -2.04 -0.40
C HIS A 152 20.92 -2.22 -1.88
N GLY A 153 21.92 -1.47 -2.36
CA GLY A 153 22.42 -1.56 -3.74
C GLY A 153 21.46 -0.99 -4.79
N ILE A 154 20.50 -0.16 -4.39
CA ILE A 154 19.59 0.54 -5.30
C ILE A 154 20.10 1.96 -5.52
N GLU A 155 20.41 2.29 -6.76
CA GLU A 155 20.71 3.66 -7.16
C GLU A 155 19.40 4.42 -7.38
N ALA A 156 19.16 5.45 -6.57
CA ALA A 156 18.00 6.33 -6.69
C ALA A 156 18.45 7.79 -6.53
N PRO A 157 17.87 8.74 -7.31
CA PRO A 157 18.19 10.14 -7.14
C PRO A 157 17.78 10.62 -5.75
N VAL A 158 18.59 11.48 -5.14
CA VAL A 158 18.17 12.20 -3.93
C VAL A 158 17.07 13.17 -4.32
N ARG A 159 15.87 12.97 -3.78
CA ARG A 159 14.74 13.88 -3.97
C ARG A 159 14.64 14.81 -2.77
N ASP A 160 14.38 16.10 -3.04
CA ASP A 160 14.07 17.08 -2.00
C ASP A 160 12.60 16.94 -1.58
N VAL A 161 12.36 15.88 -0.82
CA VAL A 161 11.04 15.46 -0.35
C VAL A 161 11.10 15.10 1.13
N VAL A 162 10.06 15.43 1.88
CA VAL A 162 9.92 15.06 3.28
C VAL A 162 8.58 14.36 3.50
N TYR A 163 8.61 13.21 4.16
CA TYR A 163 7.42 12.51 4.62
C TYR A 163 7.27 12.71 6.12
N GLU A 164 6.07 13.07 6.56
CA GLU A 164 5.76 13.30 7.97
C GLU A 164 4.43 12.64 8.33
N GLY A 165 4.33 12.12 9.54
CA GLY A 165 3.08 11.62 10.10
C GLY A 165 2.86 12.12 11.52
N ARG A 166 1.61 12.46 11.85
CA ARG A 166 1.18 12.86 13.19
C ARG A 166 -0.14 12.20 13.54
N ARG A 167 -0.24 11.66 14.74
CA ARG A 167 -1.53 11.27 15.36
C ARG A 167 -2.03 12.44 16.20
N ALA A 168 -3.31 12.80 16.07
CA ALA A 168 -3.95 13.69 17.04
C ALA A 168 -3.95 13.00 18.41
N LEU A 169 -3.56 13.75 19.45
CA LEU A 169 -3.63 13.31 20.84
C LEU A 169 -5.05 13.44 21.39
#